data_AF-A0A2S3UJA7-F1
#
_entry.id   AF-A0A2S3UJA7-F1
#
_cell.length_a   1.000
_cell.length_b   1.000
_cell.length_c   1.000
_cell.angle_alpha   90.00
_cell.angle_beta   90.00
_cell.angle_gamma   90.00
#
_symmetry.space_group_name_H-M   'P 1'
#
loop_
_entity.id
_entity.type
_entity.pdbx_description
1 polymer ?
#
loop_
_entity_poly.entity_id
_entity_poly.type
_entity_poly.pdbx_seq_one_letter_code
_entity_poly.pdbx_strand_id
1 'polypeptide(L)' 'MTDRQGSPEVGDIWEYPYLWAWQADNGETEGRKARPCALALINRKHDNLTEVILVPVTT' A
#
# COMPACT_ATOMS: atom_id res chain seq x y z
N MET A 1 8.83 -5.98 0.30
CA MET A 1 7.51 -6.43 -0.20
C MET A 1 7.39 -7.89 0.18
N THR A 2 6.61 -8.23 1.21
CA THR A 2 6.49 -9.61 1.70
C THR A 2 5.88 -10.46 0.59
N ASP A 3 6.63 -11.44 0.11
CA ASP A 3 6.24 -12.33 -0.98
C ASP A 3 5.09 -13.23 -0.46
N ARG A 4 3.85 -12.93 -0.84
CA ARG A 4 2.68 -13.72 -0.46
C ARG A 4 2.14 -14.40 -1.72
N GLN A 5 2.29 -15.73 -1.79
CA GLN A 5 1.61 -16.56 -2.79
C GLN A 5 0.10 -16.49 -2.56
N GLY A 6 -0.60 -15.63 -3.29
CA GLY A 6 -2.07 -15.51 -3.23
C GLY A 6 -2.58 -14.27 -3.94
N SER A 7 -3.86 -14.28 -4.32
CA SER A 7 -4.54 -13.03 -4.69
C SER A 7 -4.71 -12.17 -3.43
N PRO A 8 -4.69 -10.82 -3.53
CA PRO A 8 -4.97 -9.96 -2.39
C PRO A 8 -6.31 -10.28 -1.73
N GLU A 9 -6.37 -10.20 -0.40
CA GLU A 9 -7.58 -10.41 0.39
C GLU A 9 -7.87 -9.23 1.32
N VAL A 10 -9.17 -8.96 1.53
CA VAL A 10 -9.58 -7.96 2.53
C VAL A 10 -9.13 -8.45 3.91
N GLY A 11 -8.45 -7.57 4.65
CA GLY A 11 -7.83 -7.89 5.94
C GLY A 11 -6.32 -8.18 5.86
N ASP A 12 -5.74 -8.33 4.66
CA ASP A 12 -4.29 -8.41 4.52
C ASP A 12 -3.60 -7.16 5.11
N ILE A 13 -2.45 -7.35 5.76
CA ILE A 13 -1.61 -6.25 6.26
C ILE A 13 -0.41 -6.06 5.33
N TRP A 14 -0.35 -4.91 4.68
CA TRP A 14 0.72 -4.53 3.76
C TRP A 14 1.56 -3.39 4.31
N GLU A 15 2.84 -3.37 3.96
CA GLU A 15 3.68 -2.20 4.16
C GLU A 15 3.54 -1.25 2.98
N TYR A 16 3.11 -0.02 3.25
CA TYR A 16 3.03 1.03 2.22
C TYR A 16 3.71 2.31 2.71
N PRO A 17 5.00 2.50 2.38
CA PRO A 17 5.74 3.69 2.83
C PRO A 17 5.23 4.96 2.14
N TYR A 18 4.64 5.88 2.91
CA TYR A 18 4.22 7.18 2.39
C TYR A 18 5.43 8.03 2.03
N LEU A 19 5.51 8.46 0.78
CA LEU A 19 6.44 9.48 0.33
C LEU A 19 5.95 10.85 0.81
N TRP A 20 6.66 11.46 1.76
CA TRP A 20 6.33 12.80 2.24
C TRP A 20 6.71 13.85 1.20
N ALA A 21 5.99 14.96 1.15
CA ALA A 21 6.25 16.05 0.21
C ALA A 21 7.72 16.51 0.22
N TRP A 22 8.30 16.74 1.39
CA TRP A 22 9.71 17.12 1.51
C TRP A 22 10.68 16.04 1.01
N GLN A 23 10.33 14.76 1.08
CA GLN A 23 11.15 13.70 0.51
C GLN A 23 11.10 13.74 -1.01
N ALA A 24 9.91 13.92 -1.58
CA ALA A 24 9.73 14.12 -3.01
C ALA A 24 10.48 15.37 -3.52
N ASP A 25 10.44 16.47 -2.77
CA ASP A 25 11.18 17.70 -3.06
C ASP A 25 12.71 17.49 -3.05
N ASN A 26 13.19 16.51 -2.29
CA ASN A 26 14.59 16.08 -2.27
C ASN A 26 14.93 15.01 -3.32
N GLY A 27 13.99 14.69 -4.22
CA GLY A 27 14.19 13.72 -5.31
C GLY A 27 14.01 12.25 -4.92
N GLU A 28 13.48 11.96 -3.73
CA GLU A 28 13.15 10.58 -3.33
C GLU A 28 11.89 10.09 -4.05
N THR A 29 11.86 8.81 -4.42
CA THR A 29 10.73 8.19 -5.13
C THR A 29 9.88 7.27 -4.24
N GLU A 30 10.30 7.04 -2.99
CA GLU A 30 9.60 6.18 -2.03
C GLU A 30 9.73 6.68 -0.59
N GLY A 31 8.74 6.35 0.25
CA GLY A 31 8.78 6.67 1.67
C GLY A 31 9.83 5.83 2.42
N ARG A 32 10.50 6.43 3.42
CA ARG A 32 11.51 5.70 4.22
C ARG A 32 10.91 4.88 5.35
N LYS A 33 9.79 5.33 5.92
CA LYS A 33 9.23 4.74 7.13
C LYS A 33 8.11 3.78 6.75
N ALA A 34 8.33 2.48 6.96
CA ALA A 34 7.31 1.46 6.81
C ALA A 34 6.02 1.85 7.56
N ARG A 35 4.87 1.60 6.93
CA ARG A 35 3.54 1.81 7.52
C ARG A 35 2.72 0.55 7.29
N PRO A 36 2.36 -0.19 8.35
CA PRO A 36 1.38 -1.24 8.23
C PRO A 36 0.04 -0.62 7.83
N CYS A 37 -0.58 -1.16 6.78
CA CYS A 37 -1.88 -0.75 6.29
C CYS A 37 -2.75 -1.98 6.09
N ALA A 38 -3.99 -1.95 6.57
CA ALA A 38 -4.96 -2.99 6.29
C ALA A 38 -5.58 -2.79 4.90
N LEU A 39 -5.68 -3.86 4.12
CA LEU A 39 -6.44 -3.88 2.89
C LEU A 39 -7.93 -3.91 3.24
N ALA A 40 -8.61 -2.78 3.04
CA ALA A 40 -10.02 -2.62 3.43
C ALA A 40 -11.00 -2.92 2.29
N LEU A 41 -10.57 -2.76 1.03
CA LEU A 41 -11.43 -2.98 -0.14
C LEU A 41 -10.60 -3.42 -1.35
N ILE A 42 -11.17 -4.34 -2.14
CA ILE A 42 -10.66 -4.77 -3.44
C ILE A 42 -11.71 -4.46 -4.50
N ASN A 43 -11.34 -3.65 -5.47
CA ASN A 43 -12.15 -3.36 -6.65
C ASN A 43 -11.46 -3.96 -7.89
N ARG A 44 -12.08 -4.98 -8.50
CA ARG A 44 -11.57 -5.62 -9.71
C ARG A 44 -12.17 -4.90 -10.92
N LYS A 45 -11.35 -4.12 -11.63
CA LYS A 45 -11.78 -3.37 -12.82
C LYS A 45 -11.69 -4.23 -14.09
N HIS A 46 -12.32 -3.76 -15.16
CA HIS A 46 -11.96 -4.22 -16.51
C HIS A 46 -10.48 -3.89 -16.77
N ASP A 47 -9.85 -4.65 -17.66
CA ASP A 47 -8.42 -4.54 -18.04
C ASP A 47 -7.41 -5.14 -17.04
N ASN A 48 -7.82 -6.12 -16.22
CA ASN A 48 -6.97 -6.79 -15.22
C ASN A 48 -6.35 -5.84 -14.18
N LEU A 49 -6.86 -4.61 -14.06
CA LEU A 49 -6.44 -3.68 -13.03
C LEU A 49 -7.17 -3.98 -11.73
N THR A 50 -6.41 -4.17 -10.65
CA THR A 50 -6.97 -4.30 -9.30
C THR A 50 -6.68 -3.01 -8.54
N GLU A 51 -7.75 -2.32 -8.16
CA GLU A 51 -7.66 -1.19 -7.23
C GLU A 51 -7.91 -1.68 -5.81
N VAL A 52 -7.11 -1.19 -4.88
CA VAL A 52 -7.26 -1.51 -3.46
C VAL A 52 -7.32 -0.23 -2.63
N ILE A 53 -8.08 -0.28 -1.54
CA ILE A 53 -8.08 0.78 -0.53
C ILE A 53 -7.29 0.26 0.68
N LEU A 54 -6.23 0.98 1.03
CA LEU A 54 -5.40 0.70 2.21
C LEU A 54 -5.73 1.69 3.32
N VAL A 55 -5.92 1.17 4.54
CA VAL A 55 -6.16 1.99 5.74
C VAL A 55 -4.96 1.87 6.68
N PRO A 56 -4.24 2.98 6.98
CA PRO A 56 -3.10 2.93 7.90
C PRO A 56 -3.47 2.43 9.28
N VAL A 57 -2.59 1.61 9.86
CA VAL A 57 -2.63 1.20 11.27
C VAL A 57 -1.71 2.10 12.08
N THR A 58 -2.23 2.69 13.14
CA THR A 58 -1.52 3.63 14.04
C THR A 58 -1.71 3.21 15.50
N THR A 59 -0.76 3.58 16.36
CA THR A 59 -0.82 3.40 17.83
C THR A 59 -0.80 4.74 18.54
#